data_AF-A0A6L5GTY3-F1
#
_entry.id   AF-A0A6L5GTY3-F1
#
_cell.length_a   1.000
_cell.length_b   1.000
_cell.length_c   1.000
_cell.angle_alpha   90.00
_cell.angle_beta   90.00
_cell.angle_gamma   90.00
#
_symmetry.space_group_name_H-M   'P 1'
#
loop_
_entity.id
_entity.type
_entity.pdbx_description
1 polymer ?
#
loop_
_entity_poly.entity_id
_entity_poly.type
_entity_poly.pdbx_seq_one_letter_code
_entity_poly.pdbx_strand_id
1 'polypeptide(L)' 'MTEKERQFVQAMVKVGHPKVKAQEIGHQMGQKPGYISVYRRKLIDDQIIMPASYGYVQFMLPFFDRFVEEQIMFDEF' A
#
# COMPACT_ATOMS: atom_id res chain seq x y z
N MET A 1 2.79 0.64 12.40
CA MET A 1 2.12 -0.09 11.31
C MET A 1 1.58 -1.42 11.81
N THR A 2 0.26 -1.59 11.79
CA THR A 2 -0.48 -2.81 12.11
C THR A 2 -0.37 -3.84 10.99
N GLU A 3 -0.71 -5.10 11.27
CA GLU A 3 -0.70 -6.19 10.28
C GLU A 3 -1.52 -5.85 9.02
N LYS A 4 -2.64 -5.16 9.18
CA LYS A 4 -3.50 -4.78 8.05
C LYS A 4 -2.94 -3.64 7.21
N GLU A 5 -2.18 -2.75 7.83
CA GLU A 5 -1.44 -1.70 7.13
C GLU A 5 -0.25 -2.31 6.36
N ARG A 6 0.44 -3.31 6.93
CA ARG A 6 1.48 -4.07 6.22
C ARG A 6 0.90 -4.79 5.01
N GLN A 7 -0.22 -5.50 5.16
CA GLN A 7 -0.89 -6.18 4.04
C GLN A 7 -1.26 -5.21 2.91
N PHE A 8 -1.65 -3.98 3.24
CA PHE A 8 -1.91 -2.93 2.25
C PHE A 8 -0.63 -2.52 1.51
N VAL A 9 0.47 -2.28 2.24
CA VAL A 9 1.76 -1.90 1.67
C VAL A 9 2.35 -3.02 0.80
N GLN A 10 2.29 -4.27 1.27
CA GLN A 10 2.68 -5.45 0.49
C GLN A 10 1.83 -5.59 -0.78
N ALA A 11 0.51 -5.35 -0.69
CA ALA A 11 -0.37 -5.38 -1.86
C ALA A 11 -0.03 -4.28 -2.87
N MET A 12 0.40 -3.09 -2.43
CA MET A 12 0.90 -2.05 -3.33
C MET A 12 2.13 -2.52 -4.12
N VAL A 13 3.11 -3.15 -3.45
CA VAL A 13 4.31 -3.69 -4.10
C VAL A 13 3.94 -4.76 -5.12
N LYS A 14 3.04 -5.68 -4.76
CA LYS A 14 2.59 -6.77 -5.65
C LYS A 14 1.87 -6.28 -6.91
N VAL A 15 1.23 -5.11 -6.89
CA VAL A 15 0.61 -4.54 -8.10
C VAL A 15 1.67 -3.98 -9.07
N GLY A 16 2.85 -3.57 -8.58
CA GLY A 16 4.01 -3.31 -9.44
C GLY A 16 3.97 -1.98 -10.22
N HIS A 17 3.28 -0.95 -9.72
CA HIS A 17 3.20 0.36 -10.37
C HIS A 17 3.62 1.51 -9.45
N PRO A 18 4.23 2.59 -9.98
CA PRO A 18 4.58 3.77 -9.19
C PRO A 18 3.38 4.43 -8.51
N LYS A 19 2.20 4.30 -9.13
CA LYS A 19 0.91 4.74 -8.61
C LYS A 19 -0.05 3.56 -8.72
N VAL A 20 -0.69 3.21 -7.62
CA VAL A 20 -1.55 2.04 -7.52
C VAL A 20 -2.98 2.50 -7.23
N LYS A 21 -3.96 1.92 -7.94
CA LYS A 21 -5.37 2.22 -7.69
C LYS A 21 -5.80 1.56 -6.39
N ALA A 22 -6.43 2.30 -5.48
CA ALA A 22 -6.87 1.76 -4.18
C ALA A 22 -7.81 0.55 -4.34
N GLN A 23 -8.58 0.51 -5.43
CA GLN A 23 -9.44 -0.61 -5.76
C GLN A 23 -8.64 -1.89 -6.08
N GLU A 24 -7.51 -1.79 -6.77
CA GLU A 24 -6.65 -2.94 -7.10
C GLU A 24 -5.99 -3.51 -5.86
N ILE A 25 -5.58 -2.65 -4.93
CA ILE A 25 -5.09 -3.05 -3.60
C ILE A 25 -6.18 -3.86 -2.89
N GLY A 26 -7.43 -3.39 -2.93
CA GLY A 26 -8.58 -4.11 -2.38
C GLY A 26 -8.79 -5.49 -3.00
N HIS A 27 -8.71 -5.60 -4.34
CA HIS A 27 -8.80 -6.89 -5.01
C HIS A 27 -7.65 -7.83 -4.62
N GLN A 28 -6.41 -7.34 -4.55
CA GLN A 28 -5.26 -8.13 -4.12
C GLN A 28 -5.39 -8.63 -2.66
N MET A 29 -5.97 -7.82 -1.78
CA MET A 29 -6.23 -8.20 -0.39
C MET A 29 -7.51 -9.04 -0.20
N GLY A 30 -8.33 -9.20 -1.24
CA GLY A 30 -9.66 -9.83 -1.14
C GLY A 30 -10.64 -9.04 -0.26
N GLN A 31 -10.54 -7.71 -0.23
CA GLN A 31 -11.29 -6.84 0.68
C GLN A 31 -12.20 -5.83 -0.05
N LYS A 32 -13.28 -5.43 0.64
CA LYS A 32 -14.24 -4.44 0.12
C LYS A 32 -13.69 -3.01 0.15
N PRO A 33 -14.16 -2.09 -0.71
CA PRO A 33 -13.65 -0.71 -0.78
C PRO A 33 -13.69 0.08 0.53
N GLY A 34 -14.74 -0.11 1.35
CA GLY A 34 -14.86 0.55 2.66
C GLY A 34 -13.76 0.14 3.65
N TYR A 35 -13.36 -1.13 3.62
CA TYR A 35 -12.28 -1.67 4.46
C TYR A 35 -10.93 -1.03 4.09
N ILE A 36 -10.63 -0.97 2.79
CA ILE A 36 -9.40 -0.37 2.24
C ILE A 36 -9.31 1.12 2.55
N SER A 37 -10.44 1.83 2.54
CA SER A 37 -10.48 3.28 2.78
C SER A 37 -9.96 3.68 4.17
N VAL A 38 -10.18 2.84 5.19
CA VAL A 38 -9.68 3.07 6.55
C VAL A 38 -8.16 3.03 6.58
N TYR A 39 -7.55 1.97 6.03
CA TYR A 39 -6.10 1.80 6.03
C TYR A 39 -5.40 2.78 5.09
N ARG A 40 -6.01 3.10 3.96
CA ARG A 40 -5.53 4.18 3.08
C ARG A 40 -5.40 5.49 3.84
N ARG A 41 -6.42 5.88 4.63
CA ARG A 41 -6.39 7.12 5.41
C ARG A 41 -5.26 7.08 6.44
N LYS A 42 -5.18 6.02 7.24
CA LYS A 42 -4.12 5.86 8.25
C LYS A 42 -2.71 5.93 7.66
N LEU A 43 -2.46 5.23 6.56
CA LEU A 43 -1.16 5.25 5.89
C LEU A 43 -0.81 6.61 5.27
N ILE A 44 -1.81 7.42 4.92
CA ILE A 44 -1.60 8.83 4.51
C ILE A 44 -1.24 9.68 5.74
N ASP A 45 -2.01 9.53 6.83
CA ASP A 45 -1.79 10.28 8.08
C ASP A 45 -0.41 9.97 8.68
N ASP A 46 0.02 8.70 8.60
CA ASP A 46 1.33 8.19 9.01
C ASP A 46 2.45 8.49 7.99
N GLN A 47 2.14 9.19 6.89
CA GLN A 47 3.10 9.62 5.87
C GLN A 47 3.83 8.48 5.14
N ILE A 48 3.25 7.28 5.11
CA ILE A 48 3.79 6.14 4.36
C ILE A 48 3.44 6.24 2.87
N ILE A 49 2.21 6.68 2.58
CA ILE A 49 1.70 6.85 1.21
C ILE A 49 1.14 8.26 1.04
N MET A 50 0.96 8.68 -0.21
CA MET A 50 0.31 9.94 -0.57
C MET A 50 -0.70 9.75 -1.70
N PRO A 51 -1.75 10.59 -1.79
CA PRO A 51 -2.63 10.64 -2.95
C PRO A 51 -1.84 10.99 -4.22
N ALA A 52 -2.03 10.22 -5.29
CA ALA A 52 -1.31 10.44 -6.55
C ALA A 52 -2.20 11.02 -7.66
N SER A 53 -3.46 10.62 -7.70
CA SER A 53 -4.55 11.13 -8.55
C SER A 53 -5.88 10.55 -8.03
N TYR A 54 -7.01 10.83 -8.68
CA TYR A 54 -8.32 10.36 -8.23
C TYR A 54 -8.37 8.82 -8.09
N GLY A 55 -8.46 8.34 -6.85
CA GLY A 55 -8.50 6.91 -6.51
C GLY A 55 -7.13 6.20 -6.53
N TYR A 56 -6.04 6.91 -6.79
CA TYR A 56 -4.68 6.37 -6.81
C TYR A 56 -3.86 6.84 -5.61
N VAL A 57 -2.93 5.98 -5.18
CA VAL A 57 -1.94 6.24 -4.14
C VAL A 57 -0.56 5.85 -4.61
N GLN A 58 0.47 6.46 -4.04
CA GLN A 58 1.87 6.10 -4.26
C GLN A 58 2.62 6.18 -2.93
N PHE A 59 3.78 5.53 -2.83
CA PHE A 59 4.63 5.69 -1.67
C PHE A 59 5.12 7.14 -1.53
N MET A 60 5.24 7.61 -0.29
CA MET A 60 5.76 8.95 -0.03
C MET A 60 7.26 9.02 -0.31
N LEU A 61 8.00 7.99 0.12
CA LEU A 61 9.43 7.90 -0.10
C LEU A 61 9.75 7.23 -1.44
N PRO A 62 10.66 7.81 -2.25
CA PRO A 62 11.19 7.14 -3.43
C PRO A 62 11.81 5.79 -3.08
N PHE A 63 11.64 4.80 -3.96
CA PHE A 63 12.19 3.45 -3.82
C PHE A 63 11.73 2.66 -2.59
N PHE A 64 10.73 3.14 -1.86
CA PHE A 64 10.18 2.41 -0.71
C PHE A 64 9.53 1.09 -1.10
N ASP A 65 9.00 1.00 -2.32
CA ASP A 65 8.54 -0.25 -2.93
C ASP A 65 9.63 -1.33 -2.93
N ARG A 66 10.86 -0.98 -3.31
CA ARG A 66 12.01 -1.90 -3.33
C ARG A 66 12.41 -2.32 -1.92
N PHE A 67 12.45 -1.36 -0.98
CA PHE A 67 12.72 -1.67 0.42
C PHE A 67 11.72 -2.70 0.97
N VAL A 68 10.43 -2.49 0.73
CA VAL A 68 9.38 -3.43 1.15
C VAL A 68 9.54 -4.79 0.45
N GLU A 69 9.84 -4.79 -0.85
CA GLU A 69 10.06 -6.02 -1.61
C GLU A 69 11.22 -6.86 -1.05
N GLU A 70 12.35 -6.22 -0.72
CA GLU A 70 13.49 -6.87 -0.05
C GLU A 70 13.09 -7.44 1.31
N GLN A 71 12.38 -6.67 2.14
CA GLN A 71 11.92 -7.13 3.45
C GLN A 71 10.92 -8.30 3.36
N ILE A 72 10.07 -8.35 2.32
CA ILE A 72 9.20 -9.49 2.05
C ILE A 72 10.03 -10.73 1.69
N MET A 73 11.07 -10.58 0.85
CA MET A 73 11.93 -11.70 0.46
C MET A 73 12.68 -12.33 1.63
N PHE A 74 13.02 -11.53 2.66
CA PHE A 74 13.67 -12.01 3.88
C PHE A 74 12.69 -12.45 4.97
N ASP A 75 11.37 -12.42 4.72
CA ASP A 75 10.32 -12.68 5.71
C ASP A 75 10.39 -11.75 6.96
N GLU A 76 10.92 -10.53 6.79
CA GLU A 76 11.16 -9.56 7.88
C GLU A 76 10.13 -8.42 7.94
N PHE A 77 9.21 -8.33 6.97
CA PHE A 77 8.28 -7.21 6.82
C PHE A 77 7.05 -7.25 7.75
#